data_AF-A0A2V9SQS1-F1
#
_entry.id   AF-A0A2V9SQS1-F1
#
_cell.length_a   1.000
_cell.length_b   1.000
_cell.length_c   1.000
_cell.angle_alpha   90.00
_cell.angle_beta   90.00
_cell.angle_gamma   90.00
#
_symmetry.space_group_name_H-M   'P 1'
#
loop_
_entity.id
_entity.type
_entity.pdbx_description
1 polymer ?
#
loop_
_entity_poly.entity_id
_entity_poly.type
_entity_poly.pdbx_seq_one_letter_code
_entity_poly.pdbx_strand_id
1 'polypeptide(L)'
;HGIPALIMDVGFDPGSPEQKTFKDWLTNRYHAPSDDVDQPVDLQAAALYEEIVRELLISVANADGRPQWKPDSFFRRYARE
;
A
#
# COMPACT_ATOMS: atom_id res chain seq x y z
N HIS A 1 3.56 -18.83 7.16
CA HIS A 1 2.41 -19.29 7.96
C HIS A 1 1.04 -19.10 7.27
N GLY A 2 0.95 -18.80 5.97
CA GLY A 2 -0.36 -18.81 5.27
C GLY A 2 -1.33 -17.72 5.71
N ILE A 3 -0.84 -16.68 6.38
CA ILE A 3 -1.65 -15.59 6.94
C ILE A 3 -2.09 -14.67 5.78
N PRO A 4 -3.37 -14.26 5.69
CA PRO A 4 -3.80 -13.23 4.76
C PRO A 4 -3.02 -11.94 4.98
N ALA A 5 -2.40 -11.44 3.91
CA ALA A 5 -1.59 -10.23 3.95
C ALA A 5 -1.86 -9.38 2.71
N LEU A 6 -1.77 -8.07 2.88
CA LEU A 6 -1.93 -7.06 1.85
C LEU A 6 -0.85 -5.99 2.02
N ILE A 7 -0.47 -5.37 0.91
CA ILE A 7 0.30 -4.15 0.87
C ILE A 7 -0.53 -3.14 0.08
N MET A 8 -0.65 -1.92 0.60
CA MET A 8 -1.27 -0.80 -0.09
C MET A 8 -0.17 0.16 -0.52
N ASP A 9 -0.35 0.76 -1.68
CA ASP A 9 0.57 1.74 -2.23
C ASP A 9 -0.23 2.90 -2.83
N VAL A 10 0.40 4.07 -2.91
CA VAL A 10 -0.14 5.22 -3.63
C VAL A 10 0.01 4.99 -5.13
N GLY A 11 -1.08 5.22 -5.86
CA GLY A 11 -1.16 4.98 -7.30
C GLY A 11 -1.49 6.23 -8.09
N PHE A 12 -1.61 6.04 -9.41
CA PHE A 12 -1.99 7.06 -10.37
C PHE A 12 -2.94 6.46 -11.41
N ASP A 13 -3.75 7.30 -12.04
CA ASP A 13 -4.56 6.87 -13.17
C ASP A 13 -3.68 6.66 -14.42
N PRO A 14 -3.94 5.63 -15.24
CA PRO A 14 -3.21 5.44 -16.49
C PRO A 14 -3.33 6.67 -17.42
N GLY A 15 -2.20 7.18 -17.89
CA GLY A 15 -2.11 8.36 -18.76
C GLY A 15 -2.12 9.70 -18.03
N SER A 16 -2.21 9.72 -16.70
CA SER A 16 -2.18 10.94 -15.91
C SER A 16 -0.77 11.57 -15.85
N PRO A 17 -0.65 12.88 -15.56
CA PRO A 17 0.64 13.50 -15.24
C PRO A 17 1.38 12.81 -14.09
N GLU A 18 0.65 12.31 -13.09
CA GLU A 18 1.17 11.62 -11.90
C GLU A 18 1.89 10.33 -12.28
N GLN A 19 1.44 9.62 -13.32
CA GLN A 19 2.16 8.47 -13.87
C GLN A 19 3.59 8.85 -14.30
N LYS A 20 3.76 10.01 -14.95
CA LYS A 20 5.07 10.51 -15.35
C LYS A 20 5.89 10.89 -14.10
N THR A 21 5.29 11.61 -13.15
CA THR A 21 5.95 11.96 -11.88
C THR A 21 6.49 10.73 -11.16
N PHE A 22 5.66 9.68 -11.04
CA PHE A 22 6.05 8.43 -10.38
C PHE A 22 7.19 7.72 -11.12
N LYS A 23 7.11 7.63 -12.45
CA LYS A 23 8.18 7.05 -13.28
C LYS A 23 9.49 7.84 -13.15
N ASP A 24 9.42 9.17 -13.19
CA ASP A 24 10.60 10.04 -13.07
C ASP A 24 11.25 9.92 -11.70
N TRP A 25 10.45 9.80 -10.63
CA TRP A 25 10.95 9.55 -9.28
C TRP A 25 11.66 8.19 -9.18
N LEU A 26 11.02 7.11 -9.68
CA LEU A 26 11.64 5.78 -9.71
C LEU A 26 12.93 5.72 -10.53
N THR A 27 13.02 6.53 -11.59
CA THR A 27 14.19 6.53 -12.49
C THR A 27 15.36 7.31 -11.91
N ASN A 28 15.10 8.44 -11.25
CA ASN A 28 16.13 9.42 -10.93
C ASN A 28 16.38 9.61 -9.42
N ARG A 29 15.44 9.22 -8.55
CA ARG A 29 15.51 9.50 -7.11
C ARG A 29 15.54 8.22 -6.26
N TYR A 30 14.68 7.24 -6.56
CA TYR A 30 14.59 6.01 -5.77
C TYR A 30 15.96 5.36 -5.53
N HIS A 31 16.27 5.02 -4.27
CA HIS A 31 17.55 4.45 -3.84
C HIS A 31 18.80 5.29 -4.18
N ALA A 32 18.65 6.60 -4.34
CA ALA A 32 19.76 7.54 -4.54
C ALA A 32 19.87 8.54 -3.36
N PRO A 33 21.01 9.22 -3.16
CA PRO A 33 21.15 10.22 -2.09
C PRO A 33 20.13 11.37 -2.15
N SER A 34 19.54 11.63 -3.31
CA SER A 34 18.48 12.62 -3.52
C SER A 34 17.07 12.15 -3.11
N ASP A 35 16.94 10.92 -2.63
CA ASP A 35 15.75 10.41 -1.92
C ASP A 35 15.85 10.83 -0.44
N ASP A 36 15.82 12.14 -0.23
CA ASP A 36 15.95 12.79 1.07
C ASP A 36 14.63 13.45 1.48
N VAL A 37 14.63 14.17 2.60
CA VAL A 37 13.43 14.82 3.16
C VAL A 37 13.00 16.09 2.41
N ASP A 38 13.84 16.60 1.49
CA ASP A 38 13.57 17.81 0.72
C ASP A 38 12.89 17.50 -0.63
N GLN A 39 12.50 16.24 -0.86
CA GLN A 39 11.81 15.81 -2.06
C GLN A 39 10.36 16.34 -2.14
N PRO A 40 9.83 16.56 -3.35
CA PRO A 40 8.45 17.02 -3.51
C PRO A 40 7.48 15.88 -3.17
N VAL A 41 6.76 16.02 -2.05
CA VAL A 41 5.73 15.08 -1.59
C VAL A 41 4.37 15.79 -1.56
N ASP A 42 3.33 15.12 -2.06
CA ASP A 42 1.95 15.51 -1.79
C ASP A 42 1.56 15.05 -0.37
N LEU A 43 1.67 15.98 0.58
CA LEU A 43 1.36 15.71 1.99
C LEU A 43 -0.13 15.39 2.23
N GLN A 44 -1.03 15.89 1.38
CA GLN A 44 -2.45 15.62 1.52
C GLN A 44 -2.76 14.19 1.08
N ALA A 45 -2.18 13.75 -0.04
CA ALA A 45 -2.28 12.36 -0.49
C ALA A 45 -1.65 11.39 0.54
N ALA A 46 -0.48 11.74 1.09
CA ALA A 46 0.16 10.95 2.15
C ALA A 46 -0.71 10.84 3.41
N ALA A 47 -1.29 11.95 3.88
CA ALA A 47 -2.19 11.93 5.04
C ALA A 47 -3.44 11.06 4.79
N LEU A 48 -4.03 11.13 3.59
CA LEU A 48 -5.17 10.28 3.24
C LEU A 48 -4.79 8.80 3.18
N TYR A 49 -3.62 8.46 2.63
CA TYR A 49 -3.09 7.10 2.65
C TYR A 49 -2.98 6.56 4.08
N GLU A 50 -2.39 7.35 4.99
CA GLU A 50 -2.26 6.96 6.40
C GLU A 50 -3.61 6.74 7.09
N GLU A 51 -4.61 7.60 6.83
CA GLU A 51 -5.96 7.37 7.39
C GLU A 51 -6.60 6.08 6.85
N ILE A 52 -6.42 5.76 5.57
CA ILE A 52 -6.94 4.50 5.00
C ILE A 52 -6.25 3.28 5.64
N VAL A 53 -4.93 3.31 5.79
CA VAL A 53 -4.16 2.24 6.46
C VAL A 53 -4.59 2.10 7.92
N ARG A 54 -4.74 3.21 8.63
CA ARG A 54 -5.16 3.25 10.03
C ARG A 54 -6.55 2.64 10.22
N GLU A 55 -7.53 3.06 9.42
CA GLU A 55 -8.89 2.53 9.52
C GLU A 55 -8.94 1.03 9.18
N LEU A 56 -8.19 0.58 8.17
CA LEU A 56 -8.05 -0.85 7.85
C LEU A 56 -7.46 -1.63 9.02
N LEU A 57 -6.37 -1.13 9.62
CA LEU A 57 -5.71 -1.78 10.75
C LEU A 57 -6.66 -1.90 11.94
N ILE A 58 -7.34 -0.82 12.30
CA ILE A 58 -8.31 -0.80 13.42
C ILE A 58 -9.47 -1.77 13.15
N SER A 59 -10.03 -1.74 11.94
CA SER A 59 -11.13 -2.63 11.55
C SER A 59 -10.73 -4.11 11.65
N VAL A 60 -9.54 -4.47 11.16
CA VAL A 60 -9.02 -5.85 11.21
C VAL A 60 -8.70 -6.27 12.64
N ALA A 61 -8.09 -5.40 13.44
CA ALA A 61 -7.72 -5.71 14.81
C ALA A 61 -8.93 -5.90 15.73
N ASN A 62 -10.01 -5.16 15.50
CA ASN A 62 -11.22 -5.20 16.32
C ASN A 62 -12.30 -6.17 15.81
N ALA A 63 -12.06 -6.91 14.73
CA ALA A 63 -13.02 -7.88 14.21
C ALA A 63 -13.19 -9.08 15.17
N ASP A 64 -14.40 -9.66 15.21
CA ASP A 64 -14.75 -10.80 16.09
C ASP A 64 -13.88 -12.05 15.86
N GLY A 65 -13.18 -12.13 14.73
CA GLY A 65 -12.34 -13.26 14.35
C GLY A 65 -11.10 -12.84 13.59
N ARG A 66 -10.11 -13.72 13.58
CA ARG A 66 -8.87 -13.52 12.82
C ARG A 66 -9.15 -13.42 11.32
N PRO A 67 -8.43 -12.59 10.56
CA PRO A 67 -8.54 -12.53 9.11
C PRO A 67 -8.42 -13.91 8.46
N GLN A 68 -9.33 -14.20 7.54
CA GLN A 68 -9.35 -15.44 6.77
C GLN A 68 -9.21 -15.14 5.28
N TRP A 69 -8.65 -16.09 4.53
CA TRP A 69 -8.72 -16.04 3.07
C TRP A 69 -10.18 -16.17 2.62
N LYS A 70 -10.55 -15.42 1.58
CA LYS A 70 -11.83 -15.61 0.91
C LYS A 70 -11.94 -17.05 0.36
N PRO A 71 -13.14 -17.66 0.33
CA PRO A 71 -13.31 -19.05 -0.09
C PRO A 71 -12.74 -19.37 -1.48
N ASP A 72 -12.83 -18.40 -2.39
CA ASP A 72 -12.39 -18.45 -3.79
C ASP A 72 -10.97 -17.93 -4.02
N SER A 73 -10.26 -17.51 -2.96
CA SER A 73 -8.89 -17.02 -3.08
C SER A 73 -7.93 -18.16 -3.43
N PHE A 74 -7.14 -17.98 -4.49
CA PHE A 74 -6.04 -18.88 -4.84
C PHE A 74 -5.08 -19.10 -3.65
N PHE A 75 -4.86 -18.08 -2.82
CA PHE A 75 -3.94 -18.13 -1.69
C PHE A 75 -4.46 -18.93 -0.50
N ARG A 76 -5.76 -19.26 -0.47
CA ARG A 76 -6.37 -20.11 0.57
C ARG A 76 -5.67 -21.47 0.70
N ARG A 77 -5.09 -21.99 -0.39
CA ARG A 77 -4.30 -23.25 -0.41
C ARG A 77 -3.08 -23.25 0.52
N TYR A 78 -2.65 -22.08 0.99
CA TYR A 78 -1.54 -21.92 1.91
C TYR A 78 -1.97 -21.75 3.37
N ALA A 79 -3.27 -21.64 3.65
CA ALA A 79 -3.78 -21.57 5.02
C ALA A 79 -3.32 -22.80 5.80
N ARG A 80 -2.88 -22.57 7.04
CA ARG A 80 -2.62 -23.63 8.01
C ARG A 80 -3.70 -23.56 9.07
N GLU A 81 -4.10 -24.71 9.58
CA GLU A 81 -4.98 -24.82 10.76
C GLU A 81 -4.33 -24.18 12.00
#